data_AF-A0A954QYF8-F1
#
_entry.id   AF-A0A954QYF8-F1
#
_cell.length_a   1.000
_cell.length_b   1.000
_cell.length_c   1.000
_cell.angle_alpha   90.00
_cell.angle_beta   90.00
_cell.angle_gamma   90.00
#
_symmetry.space_group_name_H-M   'P 1'
#
loop_
_entity.id
_entity.type
_entity.pdbx_description
1 polymer ?
#
loop_
_entity_poly.entity_id
_entity_poly.type
_entity_poly.pdbx_seq_one_letter_code
_entity_poly.pdbx_strand_id
1 'polypeptide(L)'
;MRVELRDEARDDLVDGALFYRQQAPGLDAYFLEGLRADLQKLETTFGIHEKYYGYYRSLSKRFPFAIYYQLTDETVEVVAILDCRQDPQSTIDRIGRGSGS
;
A
#
# COMPACT_ATOMS: atom_id res chain seq x y z
N MET A 1 12.38 -11.05 4.24
CA MET A 1 11.22 -11.00 5.16
C MET A 1 9.98 -11.28 4.35
N ARG A 2 8.94 -11.88 4.96
CA ARG A 2 7.66 -12.06 4.27
C ARG A 2 6.82 -10.78 4.37
N VAL A 3 6.11 -10.45 3.30
CA VAL A 3 5.20 -9.29 3.28
C VAL A 3 3.81 -9.75 3.70
N GLU A 4 3.25 -9.09 4.71
CA GLU A 4 1.90 -9.33 5.20
C GLU A 4 1.06 -8.07 5.09
N LEU A 5 -0.18 -8.22 4.66
CA LEU A 5 -1.12 -7.11 4.54
C LEU A 5 -2.05 -7.14 5.75
N ARG A 6 -2.29 -5.98 6.36
CA ARG A 6 -3.44 -5.78 7.23
C ARG A 6 -4.74 -5.81 6.43
N ASP A 7 -5.85 -5.98 7.13
CA ASP A 7 -7.17 -6.01 6.49
C ASP A 7 -7.48 -4.67 5.83
N GLU A 8 -7.12 -3.55 6.46
CA GLU A 8 -7.29 -2.21 5.88
C GLU A 8 -6.50 -2.03 4.57
N ALA A 9 -5.32 -2.62 4.48
CA ALA A 9 -4.51 -2.61 3.26
C ALA A 9 -5.07 -3.54 2.17
N ARG A 10 -5.81 -4.59 2.53
CA ARG A 10 -6.56 -5.41 1.57
C ARG A 10 -7.76 -4.64 1.03
N ASP A 11 -8.49 -3.95 1.90
CA ASP A 11 -9.62 -3.10 1.50
C ASP A 11 -9.17 -1.99 0.55
N ASP A 12 -8.03 -1.37 0.82
CA ASP A 12 -7.38 -0.41 -0.08
C ASP A 12 -7.15 -0.95 -1.50
N LEU A 13 -6.70 -2.20 -1.62
CA LEU A 13 -6.51 -2.85 -2.93
C LEU A 13 -7.84 -3.10 -3.63
N VAL A 14 -8.88 -3.49 -2.89
CA VAL A 14 -10.22 -3.69 -3.44
C VAL A 14 -10.79 -2.38 -3.95
N ASP A 15 -10.71 -1.31 -3.17
CA ASP A 15 -11.17 0.03 -3.55
C ASP A 15 -10.42 0.55 -4.78
N GLY A 16 -9.09 0.41 -4.79
CA GLY A 16 -8.26 0.79 -5.93
C GLY A 16 -8.61 -0.01 -7.19
N ALA A 17 -8.80 -1.33 -7.08
CA ALA A 17 -9.19 -2.16 -8.21
C ALA A 17 -10.58 -1.78 -8.76
N LEU A 18 -11.55 -1.53 -7.88
CA LEU A 18 -12.89 -1.07 -8.27
C LEU A 18 -12.86 0.30 -8.96
N PHE A 19 -12.01 1.21 -8.50
CA PHE A 19 -11.81 2.52 -9.13
C PHE A 19 -11.25 2.39 -10.57
N TYR A 20 -10.26 1.52 -10.77
CA TYR A 20 -9.69 1.30 -12.10
C TYR A 20 -10.62 0.50 -13.02
N ARG A 21 -11.38 -0.47 -12.49
CA ARG A 21 -12.38 -1.22 -13.26
C ARG A 21 -13.41 -0.32 -13.93
N GLN A 22 -13.82 0.74 -13.25
CA GLN A 22 -14.82 1.70 -13.75
C GLN A 22 -14.31 2.53 -14.92
N GLN A 23 -13.00 2.69 -15.08
CA GLN A 23 -12.41 3.49 -16.16
C GLN A 23 -12.30 2.71 -17.47
N ALA A 24 -11.87 1.46 -17.43
CA ALA A 24 -11.88 0.58 -18.59
C ALA A 24 -11.79 -0.91 -18.19
N PRO A 25 -12.36 -1.82 -19.00
CA PRO A 25 -12.22 -3.26 -18.79
C PRO A 25 -10.76 -3.69 -18.68
N GLY A 26 -10.42 -4.47 -17.64
CA GLY A 26 -9.09 -5.05 -17.44
C GLY A 26 -8.09 -4.17 -16.69
N LEU A 27 -8.42 -2.90 -16.40
CA LEU A 27 -7.54 -2.03 -15.61
C LEU A 27 -7.45 -2.44 -14.14
N ASP A 28 -8.47 -3.09 -13.61
CA ASP A 28 -8.45 -3.70 -12.27
C ASP A 28 -7.41 -4.82 -12.16
N ALA A 29 -7.39 -5.74 -13.14
CA ALA A 29 -6.38 -6.79 -13.20
C ALA A 29 -4.97 -6.19 -13.38
N TYR A 30 -4.82 -5.22 -14.27
CA TYR A 30 -3.55 -4.52 -14.50
C TYR A 30 -3.04 -3.79 -13.24
N PHE A 31 -3.96 -3.16 -12.50
CA PHE A 31 -3.69 -2.54 -11.20
C PHE A 31 -3.17 -3.55 -10.19
N LEU A 32 -3.91 -4.65 -9.98
CA LEU A 32 -3.55 -5.69 -9.01
C LEU A 32 -2.22 -6.37 -9.36
N GLU A 33 -1.93 -6.60 -10.63
CA GLU A 33 -0.62 -7.12 -11.06
C GLU A 33 0.53 -6.14 -10.78
N GLY A 34 0.31 -4.84 -11.03
CA GLY A 34 1.30 -3.80 -10.71
C GLY A 34 1.60 -3.74 -9.22
N LEU A 35 0.56 -3.68 -8.38
CA LEU A 35 0.73 -3.61 -6.92
C LEU A 35 1.33 -4.90 -6.36
N ARG A 36 0.96 -6.08 -6.87
CA ARG A 36 1.61 -7.35 -6.51
C ARG A 36 3.11 -7.31 -6.79
N ALA A 37 3.51 -6.82 -7.96
CA ALA A 37 4.91 -6.73 -8.33
C ALA A 37 5.68 -5.72 -7.45
N ASP A 38 5.02 -4.70 -6.91
CA ASP A 38 5.65 -3.76 -5.97
C ASP A 38 5.72 -4.33 -4.55
N LEU A 39 4.68 -5.02 -4.08
CA LEU A 39 4.69 -5.76 -2.81
C LEU A 39 5.78 -6.85 -2.77
N GLN A 40 5.96 -7.62 -3.84
CA GLN A 40 7.04 -8.62 -3.93
C GLN A 40 8.43 -7.98 -3.85
N LYS A 41 8.62 -6.77 -4.41
CA LYS A 41 9.91 -6.06 -4.27
C LYS A 41 10.19 -5.67 -2.82
N LEU A 42 9.16 -5.43 -1.99
CA LEU A 42 9.37 -5.10 -0.59
C LEU A 42 10.06 -6.22 0.20
N GLU A 43 9.95 -7.49 -0.22
CA GLU A 43 10.64 -8.61 0.43
C GLU A 43 12.17 -8.46 0.45
N THR A 44 12.72 -7.65 -0.47
CA THR A 44 14.17 -7.42 -0.63
C THR A 44 14.58 -5.95 -0.47
N THR A 45 13.63 -5.02 -0.56
CA THR A 45 13.90 -3.56 -0.47
C THR A 45 13.35 -2.93 0.81
N PHE A 46 12.90 -3.74 1.76
CA PHE A 46 12.41 -3.25 3.05
C PHE A 46 13.48 -2.44 3.80
N GLY A 47 13.04 -1.42 4.55
CA GLY A 47 13.92 -0.64 5.44
C GLY A 47 14.76 0.46 4.78
N ILE A 48 14.90 0.47 3.44
CA ILE A 48 15.66 1.51 2.72
C ILE A 48 14.82 2.74 2.36
N HIS A 49 13.50 2.64 2.54
CA HIS A 49 12.55 3.67 2.15
C HIS A 49 12.50 4.78 3.20
N GLU A 50 12.15 6.00 2.81
CA GLU A 50 11.98 7.10 3.76
C GLU A 50 10.69 6.89 4.60
N LYS A 51 10.73 7.34 5.85
CA LYS A 51 9.57 7.26 6.75
C LYS A 51 8.70 8.50 6.67
N TYR A 52 7.39 8.28 6.59
CA TYR A 52 6.35 9.30 6.63
C TYR A 52 5.34 8.90 7.70
N TYR A 53 5.01 9.81 8.62
CA TYR A 53 4.09 9.55 9.73
C TYR A 53 4.48 8.32 10.60
N GLY A 54 5.78 8.01 10.70
CA GLY A 54 6.30 6.87 11.45
C GLY A 54 6.44 5.56 10.66
N TYR A 55 5.87 5.48 9.45
CA TYR A 55 5.87 4.28 8.60
C TYR A 55 6.80 4.45 7.41
N TYR A 56 7.45 3.37 6.97
CA TYR A 56 8.17 3.37 5.70
C TYR A 56 7.19 3.55 4.54
N ARG A 57 7.57 4.36 3.54
CA ARG A 57 6.73 4.62 2.36
C ARG A 57 7.44 4.21 1.07
N SER A 58 6.85 3.25 0.36
CA SER A 58 7.27 2.88 -1.00
C SER A 58 6.24 3.36 -2.02
N LEU A 59 6.68 3.99 -3.11
CA LEU A 59 5.78 4.42 -4.17
C LEU A 59 5.65 3.33 -5.23
N SER A 60 4.42 3.05 -5.67
CA SER A 60 4.19 2.14 -6.78
C SER A 60 4.84 2.67 -8.05
N LYS A 61 5.39 1.76 -8.86
CA LYS A 61 6.09 2.13 -10.10
C LYS A 61 5.15 2.54 -11.22
N ARG A 62 3.93 1.99 -11.23
CA ARG A 62 2.99 2.09 -12.36
C ARG A 62 1.75 2.91 -12.04
N PHE A 63 1.38 2.97 -10.76
CA PHE A 63 0.18 3.65 -10.29
C PHE A 63 0.56 4.74 -9.30
N PRO A 64 -0.22 5.83 -9.20
CA PRO A 64 0.02 6.90 -8.25
C PRO A 64 -0.43 6.45 -6.84
N PHE A 65 0.13 5.36 -6.34
CA PHE A 65 -0.20 4.76 -5.04
C PHE A 65 1.05 4.67 -4.17
N ALA A 66 0.87 4.84 -2.86
CA ALA A 66 1.90 4.68 -1.84
C ALA A 66 1.57 3.48 -0.94
N ILE A 67 2.56 2.61 -0.75
CA ILE A 67 2.51 1.47 0.16
C ILE A 67 3.20 1.90 1.45
N TYR A 68 2.42 1.97 2.53
CA TYR A 68 2.90 2.26 3.87
C TYR A 68 3.09 0.96 4.64
N TYR A 69 4.26 0.79 5.24
CA TYR A 69 4.59 -0.42 6.00
C TYR A 69 5.48 -0.13 7.20
N GLN A 70 5.51 -1.09 8.13
CA GLN A 70 6.47 -1.14 9.21
C GLN A 70 7.21 -2.47 9.23
N LEU A 71 8.32 -2.49 9.94
CA LEU A 71 9.10 -3.70 10.15
C LEU A 71 8.74 -4.25 11.52
N THR A 72 8.36 -5.52 11.57
CA THR A 72 8.33 -6.32 12.81
C THR A 72 9.52 -7.29 12.78
N ASP A 73 9.66 -8.17 13.78
CA ASP A 73 10.82 -9.06 13.91
C ASP A 73 11.11 -9.88 12.64
N GLU A 74 10.07 -10.40 11.95
CA GLU A 74 10.24 -11.25 10.77
C GLU A 74 9.41 -10.84 9.55
N THR A 75 8.57 -9.80 9.67
CA THR A 75 7.62 -9.41 8.63
C THR A 75 7.72 -7.95 8.22
N VAL A 76 7.43 -7.71 6.95
CA VAL A 76 7.10 -6.40 6.41
C VAL A 76 5.59 -6.29 6.49
N GLU A 77 5.09 -5.59 7.51
CA GLU A 77 3.67 -5.42 7.72
C GLU A 77 3.18 -4.17 6.96
N VAL A 78 2.39 -4.38 5.91
CA VAL A 78 1.76 -3.34 5.11
C VAL A 78 0.49 -2.89 5.81
N VAL A 79 0.49 -1.64 6.25
CA VAL A 79 -0.61 -1.05 7.02
C VAL A 79 -1.63 -0.33 6.14
N ALA A 80 -1.21 0.22 5.00
CA ALA A 80 -2.08 0.93 4.08
C ALA A 80 -1.51 0.97 2.65
N ILE A 81 -2.39 1.02 1.65
CA ILE A 81 -2.05 1.17 0.23
C ILE A 81 -2.90 2.30 -0.37
N LEU A 82 -2.37 3.51 -0.40
CA LEU A 82 -3.19 4.73 -0.57
C LEU A 82 -2.95 5.39 -1.92
N ASP A 83 -4.01 5.91 -2.55
CA ASP A 83 -3.93 6.70 -3.77
C ASP A 83 -3.39 8.12 -3.46
N CYS A 84 -2.23 8.45 -4.02
CA CYS A 84 -1.55 9.74 -3.82
C CYS A 84 -2.30 10.93 -4.41
N ARG A 85 -3.36 10.70 -5.21
CA ARG A 85 -4.21 11.77 -5.78
C ARG A 85 -5.33 12.18 -4.83
N GLN A 86 -5.60 11.38 -3.81
CA GLN A 86 -6.60 11.70 -2.78
C GLN A 86 -6.07 12.72 -1.78
N ASP A 87 -6.98 13.34 -1.03
CA ASP A 87 -6.63 14.39 -0.08
C ASP A 87 -5.65 13.87 1.00
N PRO A 88 -4.51 14.55 1.24
CA PRO A 88 -3.48 14.07 2.16
C PRO A 88 -3.91 14.00 3.63
N GLN A 89 -4.97 14.69 4.05
CA GLN A 89 -5.51 14.54 5.42
C GLN A 89 -6.10 13.14 5.63
N SER A 90 -6.76 12.58 4.61
CA SER A 90 -7.32 11.22 4.66
C SER A 90 -6.25 10.15 4.89
N THR A 91 -5.01 10.41 4.44
CA THR A 91 -3.87 9.52 4.64
C THR A 91 -3.50 9.39 6.12
N ILE A 92 -3.54 10.50 6.87
CA ILE A 92 -3.21 10.51 8.30
C ILE A 92 -4.27 9.76 9.10
N ASP A 93 -5.55 9.97 8.79
CA ASP A 93 -6.65 9.25 9.45
C ASP A 93 -6.60 7.76 9.19
N ARG A 94 -6.28 7.35 7.95
CA ARG A 94 -6.15 5.93 7.59
C ARG A 94 -4.96 5.27 8.26
N ILE A 95 -3.82 5.95 8.35
CA ILE A 95 -2.61 5.41 8.98
C ILE A 95 -2.75 5.38 10.51
N GLY A 96 -3.38 6.40 11.12
CA GLY A 96 -3.51 6.53 12.58
C GLY A 96 -4.51 5.56 13.23
N ARG A 97 -5.45 4.99 12.48
CA ARG A 97 -6.41 4.00 13.00
C ARG A 97 -5.79 2.63 13.26
N GLY A 98 -4.67 2.31 12.62
CA GLY A 98 -3.98 1.02 12.79
C GLY A 98 -3.04 0.94 14.01
N SER A 99 -2.79 2.04 14.71
CA SER A 99 -1.80 2.07 15.81
C SER A 99 -2.31 1.55 17.16
N GLY A 100 -3.53 1.01 17.21
CA GLY A 100 -4.15 0.50 18.44
C GLY A 100 -4.55 -0.96 18.34
N SER A 101 -3.64 -1.87 18.68
CA SER A 101 -3.90 -3.22 19.22
C SER A 101 -2.61 -3.77 19.82
#